data_AF-A0A014NQF0-F1
#
_entry.id   AF-A0A014NQF0-F1
#
_cell.length_a   1.000
_cell.length_b   1.000
_cell.length_c   1.000
_cell.angle_alpha   90.00
_cell.angle_beta   90.00
_cell.angle_gamma   90.00
#
_symmetry.space_group_name_H-M   'P 1'
#
loop_
_entity.id
_entity.type
_entity.pdbx_description
1 polymer ?
#
loop_
_entity_poly.entity_id
_entity_poly.type
_entity_poly.pdbx_seq_one_letter_code
_entity_poly.pdbx_strand_id
1 'polypeptide(L)' 'MNRLKILISITGCTLVMVLAFLGLFPTLAHLITGPIVSNDQMDQNALILLIGTPLSGITGAVTGGLYMRYYLNKKRQR' A
#
# COMPACT_ATOMS: atom_id res chain seq x y z
N MET A 1 -19.23 -16.84 11.41
CA MET A 1 -19.32 -15.40 11.03
C MET A 1 -17.99 -14.65 11.11
N ASN A 2 -17.14 -14.82 12.14
CA ASN A 2 -15.92 -14.01 12.29
C ASN A 2 -14.85 -14.26 11.20
N ARG A 3 -14.68 -15.50 10.73
CA ARG A 3 -13.72 -15.83 9.66
C ARG A 3 -14.08 -15.19 8.31
N LEU A 4 -15.37 -15.10 7.98
CA LEU A 4 -15.85 -14.48 6.74
C LEU A 4 -15.58 -12.97 6.72
N LYS A 5 -15.77 -12.28 7.85
CA LYS A 5 -15.47 -10.85 8.00
C LYS A 5 -13.97 -10.57 7.85
N ILE A 6 -13.13 -11.43 8.42
CA ILE A 6 -11.67 -11.34 8.29
C ILE A 6 -11.25 -11.54 6.82
N LEU A 7 -11.80 -12.56 6.15
CA LEU A 7 -11.51 -12.80 4.73
C LEU A 7 -11.90 -11.59 3.87
N ILE A 8 -13.11 -11.05 4.03
CA ILE A 8 -13.55 -9.86 3.28
C ILE A 8 -12.65 -8.65 3.55
N SER A 9 -12.22 -8.46 4.80
CA SER A 9 -11.30 -7.36 5.16
C SER A 9 -9.93 -7.52 4.53
N ILE A 10 -9.37 -8.73 4.51
CA ILE A 10 -8.08 -9.02 3.90
C ILE A 10 -8.18 -8.80 2.38
N THR A 11 -9.21 -9.35 1.74
CA THR A 11 -9.43 -9.19 0.29
C THR A 11 -9.66 -7.72 -0.10
N GLY A 12 -10.37 -6.96 0.74
CA GLY A 12 -10.55 -5.52 0.53
C GLY A 12 -9.23 -4.75 0.62
N CYS A 13 -8.41 -5.03 1.65
CA CYS A 13 -7.09 -4.42 1.80
C CYS A 13 -6.15 -4.77 0.64
N THR A 14 -6.12 -6.03 0.20
CA THR A 14 -5.27 -6.43 -0.92
C THR A 14 -5.73 -5.79 -2.23
N LEU A 15 -7.04 -5.70 -2.49
CA LEU A 15 -7.57 -5.03 -3.68
C LEU A 15 -7.20 -3.55 -3.71
N VAL A 16 -7.40 -2.82 -2.60
CA VAL A 16 -7.05 -1.40 -2.51
C VAL A 16 -5.55 -1.19 -2.70
N MET A 17 -4.72 -2.06 -2.11
CA MET A 17 -3.27 -2.01 -2.30
C MET A 17 -2.90 -2.23 -3.78
N VAL A 18 -3.45 -3.26 -4.43
CA VAL A 18 -3.18 -3.55 -5.85
C VAL A 18 -3.61 -2.38 -6.75
N LEU A 19 -4.78 -1.80 -6.52
CA LEU A 19 -5.27 -0.67 -7.29
C LEU A 19 -4.41 0.59 -7.09
N ALA A 20 -4.02 0.88 -5.85
CA ALA A 20 -3.11 1.98 -5.54
C ALA A 20 -1.75 1.78 -6.22
N PHE A 21 -1.22 0.55 -6.22
CA PHE A 21 0.02 0.23 -6.92
C PHE A 21 -0.12 0.40 -8.42
N LEU A 22 -1.14 -0.14 -9.06
CA LEU A 22 -1.31 -0.03 -10.51
C LEU A 22 -1.43 1.44 -10.98
N GLY A 23 -2.04 2.32 -10.17
CA GLY A 23 -2.18 3.73 -10.51
C GLY A 23 -0.96 4.59 -10.16
N LEU A 24 -0.34 4.38 -9.00
CA LEU A 24 0.70 5.27 -8.47
C LEU A 24 2.11 4.81 -8.81
N PHE A 25 2.33 3.50 -8.88
CA PHE A 25 3.66 2.93 -9.13
C PHE A 25 4.30 3.40 -10.44
N PRO A 26 3.63 3.39 -11.62
CA PRO A 26 4.28 3.81 -12.86
C PRO A 26 4.70 5.28 -12.82
N THR A 27 3.90 6.14 -12.18
CA THR A 27 4.20 7.56 -12.00
C THR A 27 5.40 7.76 -11.06
N LEU A 28 5.45 7.03 -9.95
CA LEU A 28 6.55 7.08 -9.00
C LEU A 28 7.85 6.53 -9.59
N ALA A 29 7.77 5.41 -10.32
CA ALA A 29 8.88 4.81 -11.04
C ALA A 29 9.48 5.82 -12.04
N HIS A 30 8.64 6.42 -12.89
CA HIS A 30 9.10 7.43 -13.84
C HIS A 30 9.71 8.67 -13.15
N LEU A 31 9.17 9.09 -12.01
CA LEU A 31 9.70 10.24 -11.26
C LEU A 31 11.06 9.94 -10.61
N ILE A 32 11.30 8.70 -10.19
CA ILE A 32 12.53 8.29 -9.49
C ILE A 32 13.63 7.88 -10.48
N THR A 33 13.33 7.05 -11.48
CA THR A 33 14.33 6.51 -12.43
C THR A 33 14.38 7.26 -13.76
N GLY A 34 13.38 8.09 -14.07
CA GLY A 34 13.24 8.68 -15.39
C GLY A 34 12.74 7.69 -16.45
N PRO A 35 12.81 8.06 -17.73
CA PRO A 35 12.39 7.19 -18.83
C PRO A 35 13.26 5.93 -18.91
N ILE A 36 12.63 4.79 -19.20
CA ILE A 36 13.30 3.49 -19.32
C ILE A 36 13.92 3.42 -20.72
N VAL A 37 15.24 3.61 -20.79
CA VAL A 37 16.04 3.58 -22.03
C VAL A 37 17.02 2.40 -22.04
N SER A 38 17.26 1.78 -20.88
CA SER A 38 18.24 0.71 -20.65
C SER A 38 17.75 -0.29 -19.59
N ASN A 39 18.39 -1.46 -19.56
CA ASN A 39 18.08 -2.51 -18.58
C ASN A 39 18.36 -2.07 -17.13
N ASP A 40 19.35 -1.22 -16.90
CA ASP A 40 19.70 -0.73 -15.56
C ASP A 40 18.53 0.01 -14.91
N GLN A 41 17.77 0.77 -15.70
CA GLN A 41 16.58 1.50 -15.23
C GLN A 41 15.40 0.57 -14.97
N MET A 42 15.30 -0.54 -15.72
CA MET A 42 14.28 -1.57 -15.47
C MET A 42 14.57 -2.31 -14.16
N ASP A 43 15.82 -2.68 -13.91
CA ASP A 43 16.25 -3.34 -12.68
C ASP A 43 16.07 -2.42 -11.46
N GLN A 44 16.35 -1.13 -11.62
CA GLN A 44 16.10 -0.14 -10.58
C GLN A 44 14.61 -0.01 -10.26
N ASN A 45 13.73 -0.05 -11.26
CA ASN A 45 12.28 -0.06 -11.05
C ASN A 45 11.79 -1.33 -10.37
N ALA A 46 12.37 -2.49 -10.70
CA ALA A 46 12.08 -3.75 -10.01
C ALA A 46 12.47 -3.68 -8.53
N LEU A 47 13.61 -3.05 -8.20
CA LEU A 47 14.03 -2.81 -6.82
C LEU A 47 13.08 -1.85 -6.09
N ILE A 48 12.64 -0.77 -6.74
CA ILE A 48 11.66 0.16 -6.18
C ILE A 48 10.34 -0.57 -5.89
N LEU A 49 9.90 -1.48 -6.75
CA LEU A 49 8.72 -2.31 -6.50
C LEU A 49 8.93 -3.23 -5.30
N LEU A 50 10.07 -3.94 -5.27
CA LEU A 50 10.41 -4.92 -4.25
C LEU A 50 10.48 -4.30 -2.85
N ILE A 51 11.03 -3.09 -2.74
CA ILE A 51 11.19 -2.38 -1.47
C ILE A 51 9.95 -1.52 -1.16
N GLY A 52 9.37 -0.88 -2.17
CA GLY A 52 8.21 0.01 -2.03
C GLY A 52 6.94 -0.74 -1.60
N THR A 53 6.75 -1.97 -2.06
CA THR A 53 5.60 -2.82 -1.69
C THR A 53 5.53 -3.08 -0.18
N PRO A 54 6.55 -3.68 0.47
CA PRO A 54 6.51 -3.89 1.91
C PRO A 54 6.46 -2.58 2.70
N LEU A 55 7.16 -1.52 2.25
CA LEU A 55 7.09 -0.20 2.90
C LEU A 55 5.67 0.37 2.90
N SER A 56 4.97 0.31 1.77
CA SER A 56 3.58 0.77 1.67
C SER A 56 2.62 -0.05 2.53
N GLY A 57 2.87 -1.36 2.67
CA GLY A 57 2.09 -2.23 3.56
C GLY A 57 2.28 -1.85 5.03
N ILE A 58 3.51 -1.58 5.43
CA ILE A 58 3.84 -1.13 6.80
C ILE A 58 3.20 0.24 7.08
N THR A 59 3.35 1.22 6.18
CA THR A 59 2.76 2.55 6.38
C THR A 59 1.24 2.51 6.39
N GLY A 60 0.62 1.71 5.53
CA GLY A 60 -0.81 1.46 5.53
C GLY A 60 -1.31 0.83 6.83
N ALA A 61 -0.62 -0.20 7.34
CA ALA A 61 -0.95 -0.86 8.59
C ALA A 61 -0.84 0.09 9.80
N VAL A 62 0.24 0.89 9.87
CA VAL A 62 0.43 1.88 10.94
C VAL A 62 -0.65 2.96 10.88
N THR A 63 -0.89 3.53 9.70
CA THR A 63 -1.88 4.61 9.52
C THR A 63 -3.30 4.11 9.82
N GLY A 64 -3.66 2.92 9.33
CA GLY A 64 -4.95 2.29 9.62
C GLY A 64 -5.11 1.97 11.10
N GLY A 65 -4.06 1.48 11.75
CA GLY A 65 -4.06 1.21 13.20
C GLY A 65 -4.25 2.46 14.04
N LEU A 66 -3.56 3.55 13.69
CA LEU A 66 -3.72 4.86 14.35
C LEU A 66 -5.11 5.45 14.11
N TYR A 67 -5.62 5.40 12.88
CA TYR A 67 -6.95 5.88 12.54
C TYR A 67 -8.05 5.10 13.29
N MET A 68 -7.92 3.78 13.37
CA MET A 68 -8.85 2.94 14.13
C MET A 68 -8.82 3.27 15.62
N ARG A 69 -7.62 3.42 16.21
CA ARG A 69 -7.47 3.85 17.61
C ARG A 69 -8.12 5.21 17.86
N TYR A 70 -7.88 6.19 16.98
CA TYR A 70 -8.50 7.51 17.06
C TYR A 70 -10.03 7.44 17.00
N TYR A 71 -10.58 6.67 16.05
CA TYR A 71 -12.02 6.50 15.88
C TYR A 71 -12.68 5.84 17.10
N LEU A 72 -12.06 4.80 17.67
CA LEU A 72 -12.55 4.12 18.87
C LEU A 72 -12.53 5.04 20.09
N ASN A 73 -11.48 5.83 20.27
CA ASN A 73 -11.39 6.80 21.37
C ASN A 73 -12.46 7.89 21.25
N LYS A 74 -12.76 8.36 20.04
CA LYS A 74 -13.84 9.32 19.80
C LYS A 74 -15.23 8.75 20.11
N LYS A 75 -15.47 7.47 19.80
CA LYS A 75 -16.73 6.79 20.15
C LYS A 75 -16.92 6.62 21.66
N ARG A 76 -15.83 6.43 22.43
CA ARG A 76 -15.90 6.24 23.88
C ARG A 76 -16.24 7.53 24.65
N GLN A 77 -16.07 8.70 24.03
CA GLN A 77 -16.36 10.00 24.63
C GLN A 77 -17.76 10.55 24.31
N ARG A 78 -18.59 9.80 23.57
CA ARG A 78 -20.01 10.08 23.34
C ARG A 78 -20.85 9.06 24.09
#